data_AF-A0A2H1HRE0-F1
#
_entry.id   AF-A0A2H1HRE0-F1
#
_cell.length_a   1.000
_cell.length_b   1.000
_cell.length_c   1.000
_cell.angle_alpha   90.00
_cell.angle_beta   90.00
_cell.angle_gamma   90.00
#
_symmetry.space_group_name_H-M   'P 1'
#
loop_
_entity.id
_entity.type
_entity.pdbx_description
1 polymer ?
#
loop_
_entity_poly.entity_id
_entity_poly.type
_entity_poly.pdbx_seq_one_letter_code
_entity_poly.pdbx_strand_id
1 'polypeptide(L)'
;MSKFSQWLKQDLPGQRHNAMFGGGFIRGYSLHHERKSIPTKGLTATVQDGMHVGNYISAKRVLAGGILFGPLGALIGGAARKNGNQVYVIIEQDDQIIGTLEAHAKKHREAHAFVQALTASANDPDNT
;
A
#
# COMPACT_ATOMS: atom_id res chain seq x y z
N MET A 1 26.64 16.77 -25.69
CA MET A 1 25.99 15.83 -24.75
C MET A 1 25.63 14.56 -25.50
N SER A 2 26.16 13.40 -25.09
CA SER A 2 26.13 12.14 -25.84
C SER A 2 24.77 11.43 -25.73
N LYS A 3 24.22 10.97 -26.87
CA LYS A 3 22.98 10.15 -26.97
C LYS A 3 23.04 8.89 -26.07
N PHE A 4 24.24 8.40 -25.77
CA PHE A 4 24.45 7.26 -24.89
C PHE A 4 24.02 7.54 -23.44
N SER A 5 24.14 8.79 -22.99
CA SER A 5 23.71 9.22 -21.66
C SER A 5 22.19 9.41 -21.57
N GLN A 6 21.49 9.61 -22.70
CA GLN A 6 20.02 9.58 -22.77
C GLN A 6 19.47 8.16 -22.76
N TRP A 7 20.19 7.19 -23.36
CA TRP A 7 19.83 5.77 -23.30
C TRP A 7 19.98 5.18 -21.89
N LEU A 8 21.06 5.51 -21.17
CA LEU A 8 21.25 5.12 -19.75
C LEU A 8 20.28 5.82 -18.79
N LYS A 9 19.66 6.93 -19.21
CA LYS A 9 18.59 7.63 -18.49
C LYS A 9 17.20 7.17 -18.91
N GLN A 10 17.05 6.17 -19.78
CA GLN A 10 15.78 5.46 -19.85
C GLN A 10 15.62 4.79 -18.49
N ASP A 11 14.78 5.40 -17.65
CA ASP A 11 14.31 4.81 -16.40
C ASP A 11 14.03 3.33 -16.68
N LEU A 12 14.87 2.47 -16.11
CA LEU A 12 14.67 1.02 -16.17
C LEU A 12 13.20 0.78 -15.82
N PRO A 13 12.44 -0.02 -16.60
CA PRO A 13 10.99 -0.16 -16.39
C PRO A 13 10.63 -0.49 -14.93
N GLY A 14 11.51 -1.22 -14.24
CA GLY A 14 11.41 -1.53 -12.81
C GLY A 14 11.76 -0.40 -11.81
N GLN A 15 12.00 0.84 -12.21
CA GLN A 15 12.20 1.98 -11.30
C GLN A 15 11.09 3.04 -11.35
N ARG A 16 10.15 2.92 -12.30
CA ARG A 16 9.11 3.93 -12.54
C ARG A 16 8.14 4.11 -11.38
N HIS A 17 7.95 3.07 -10.58
CA HIS A 17 6.92 3.01 -9.54
C HIS A 17 7.49 2.99 -8.11
N ASN A 18 8.74 3.40 -7.94
CA ASN A 18 9.39 3.36 -6.63
C ASN A 18 8.74 4.37 -5.66
N ALA A 19 8.16 3.86 -4.57
CA ALA A 19 7.63 4.67 -3.49
C ALA A 19 7.87 4.00 -2.14
N MET A 20 7.94 4.78 -1.06
CA MET A 20 8.16 4.28 0.30
C MET A 20 7.17 4.93 1.26
N PHE A 21 6.57 4.12 2.12
CA PHE A 21 5.64 4.58 3.14
C PHE A 21 5.56 3.61 4.31
N GLY A 22 5.57 4.10 5.56
CA GLY A 22 5.31 3.29 6.75
C GLY A 22 6.18 2.02 6.90
N GLY A 23 7.43 2.06 6.43
CA GLY A 23 8.33 0.90 6.45
C GLY A 23 8.14 -0.10 5.30
N GLY A 24 7.13 0.10 4.44
CA GLY A 24 6.97 -0.58 3.16
C GLY A 24 7.59 0.21 2.02
N PHE A 25 8.10 -0.49 1.01
CA PHE A 25 8.59 0.14 -0.21
C PHE A 25 8.24 -0.68 -1.45
N ILE A 26 7.96 0.03 -2.53
CA ILE A 26 7.72 -0.54 -3.85
C ILE A 26 9.03 -0.42 -4.62
N ARG A 27 9.45 -1.54 -5.23
CA ARG A 27 10.61 -1.58 -6.12
C ARG A 27 10.19 -2.27 -7.41
N GLY A 28 9.98 -1.46 -8.45
CA GLY A 28 9.38 -1.94 -9.70
C GLY A 28 8.01 -2.55 -9.44
N TYR A 29 7.85 -3.83 -9.78
CA TYR A 29 6.58 -4.55 -9.63
C TYR A 29 6.43 -5.32 -8.32
N SER A 30 7.34 -5.14 -7.35
CA SER A 30 7.28 -5.82 -6.05
C SER A 30 7.07 -4.85 -4.90
N LEU A 31 6.09 -5.16 -4.05
CA LEU A 31 5.88 -4.53 -2.77
C LEU A 31 6.64 -5.30 -1.68
N HIS A 32 7.54 -4.63 -0.99
CA HIS A 32 8.27 -5.19 0.15
C HIS A 32 7.68 -4.66 1.46
N HIS A 33 7.19 -5.57 2.29
CA HIS A 33 6.64 -5.25 3.61
C HIS A 33 6.83 -6.43 4.57
N GLU A 34 7.28 -6.18 5.80
CA GLU A 34 7.45 -7.18 6.87
C GLU A 34 8.13 -8.49 6.42
N ARG A 35 9.28 -8.37 5.72
CA ARG A 35 10.07 -9.48 5.16
C ARG A 35 9.40 -10.29 4.04
N LYS A 36 8.19 -9.89 3.62
CA LYS A 36 7.51 -10.47 2.45
C LYS A 36 7.71 -9.57 1.24
N SER A 37 7.94 -10.20 0.10
CA SER A 37 7.93 -9.56 -1.22
C SER A 37 6.70 -10.05 -1.95
N ILE A 38 5.78 -9.14 -2.24
CA ILE A 38 4.48 -9.46 -2.83
C ILE A 38 4.43 -8.80 -4.21
N PRO A 39 4.07 -9.52 -5.29
CA PRO A 39 3.87 -8.88 -6.59
C PRO A 39 2.74 -7.85 -6.50
N THR A 40 2.94 -6.70 -7.14
CA THR A 40 1.97 -5.58 -7.13
C THR A 40 0.74 -5.86 -7.99
N LYS A 41 0.78 -6.91 -8.82
CA LYS A 41 -0.31 -7.29 -9.71
C LYS A 41 -1.59 -7.61 -8.93
N GLY A 42 -2.68 -6.92 -9.27
CA GLY A 42 -3.97 -7.10 -8.58
C GLY A 42 -4.01 -6.55 -7.15
N LEU A 43 -2.96 -5.85 -6.70
CA LEU A 43 -3.00 -5.15 -5.43
C LEU A 43 -3.79 -3.85 -5.57
N THR A 44 -4.59 -3.60 -4.55
CA THR A 44 -5.28 -2.33 -4.33
C THR A 44 -4.78 -1.74 -3.03
N ALA A 45 -4.74 -0.41 -2.94
CA ALA A 45 -4.44 0.24 -1.68
C ALA A 45 -5.35 1.42 -1.44
N THR A 46 -5.73 1.60 -0.18
CA THR A 46 -6.66 2.65 0.24
C THR A 46 -6.02 3.40 1.40
N VAL A 47 -5.99 4.73 1.30
CA VAL A 47 -5.57 5.60 2.41
C VAL A 47 -6.76 5.78 3.35
N GLN A 48 -6.52 5.56 4.65
CA GLN A 48 -7.51 5.78 5.69
C GLN A 48 -6.88 6.53 6.87
N ASP A 49 -7.58 7.52 7.39
CA ASP A 49 -7.15 8.19 8.62
C ASP A 49 -7.41 7.33 9.85
N GLY A 50 -6.63 7.50 10.92
CA GLY A 50 -6.79 6.72 12.16
C GLY A 50 -8.17 6.84 12.80
N MET A 51 -8.90 7.93 12.55
CA MET A 51 -10.28 8.08 13.00
C MET A 51 -11.28 7.22 12.20
N HIS A 52 -10.99 6.91 10.93
CA HIS A 52 -11.90 6.27 9.99
C HIS A 52 -11.50 4.82 9.63
N VAL A 53 -10.23 4.46 9.80
CA VAL A 53 -9.71 3.12 9.48
C VAL A 53 -10.44 2.01 10.25
N GLY A 54 -10.81 2.25 11.51
CA GLY A 54 -11.56 1.27 12.31
C GLY A 54 -12.95 0.99 11.75
N ASN A 55 -13.62 1.99 11.18
CA ASN A 55 -14.91 1.82 10.52
C ASN A 55 -14.74 1.12 9.17
N TYR A 56 -13.69 1.45 8.41
CA TYR A 56 -13.38 0.81 7.13
C TYR A 56 -13.10 -0.68 7.30
N ILE A 57 -12.23 -1.06 8.24
CA ILE A 57 -11.91 -2.47 8.53
C ILE A 57 -13.14 -3.22 9.03
N SER A 58 -13.95 -2.59 9.89
CA SER A 58 -15.22 -3.18 10.35
C SER A 58 -16.20 -3.40 9.21
N ALA A 59 -16.34 -2.42 8.30
CA ALA A 59 -17.21 -2.52 7.13
C ALA A 59 -16.75 -3.62 6.17
N LYS A 60 -15.44 -3.70 5.87
CA LYS A 60 -14.84 -4.79 5.09
C LYS A 60 -15.05 -6.15 5.76
N ARG A 61 -14.99 -6.24 7.10
CA ARG A 61 -15.31 -7.48 7.86
C ARG A 61 -16.74 -7.96 7.64
N VAL A 62 -17.70 -7.03 7.64
CA VAL A 62 -19.11 -7.34 7.46
C VAL A 62 -19.38 -7.74 6.01
N LEU A 63 -18.81 -7.02 5.05
CA LEU A 63 -18.93 -7.34 3.62
C LEU A 63 -18.28 -8.68 3.26
N ALA A 64 -17.15 -9.02 3.88
CA ALA A 64 -16.43 -10.28 3.65
C ALA A 64 -17.01 -11.49 4.42
N GLY A 65 -18.18 -11.37 5.06
CA GLY A 65 -18.86 -12.52 5.66
C GLY A 65 -18.22 -13.06 6.94
N GLY A 66 -17.67 -12.18 7.80
CA GLY A 66 -17.36 -12.51 9.21
C GLY A 66 -16.15 -13.42 9.48
N ILE A 67 -15.50 -13.98 8.46
CA ILE A 67 -14.46 -15.02 8.63
C ILE A 67 -13.04 -14.55 8.22
N LEU A 68 -12.92 -13.49 7.42
CA LEU A 68 -11.67 -13.23 6.68
C LEU A 68 -10.56 -12.50 7.44
N PHE A 69 -10.86 -11.90 8.58
CA PHE A 69 -9.90 -11.13 9.36
C PHE A 69 -9.55 -11.90 10.62
N GLY A 70 -8.52 -12.73 10.55
CA GLY A 70 -7.91 -13.34 11.73
C GLY A 70 -7.40 -12.30 12.75
N PRO A 71 -6.62 -12.71 13.76
CA PRO A 71 -6.18 -11.85 14.88
C PRO A 71 -5.52 -10.52 14.45
N LEU A 72 -4.94 -10.44 13.24
CA LEU A 72 -4.40 -9.20 12.65
C LEU A 72 -5.43 -8.08 12.49
N GLY A 73 -6.67 -8.38 12.08
CA GLY A 73 -7.70 -7.35 11.93
C GLY A 73 -8.13 -6.76 13.29
N ALA A 74 -8.17 -7.59 14.33
CA ALA A 74 -8.54 -7.16 15.68
C ALA A 74 -7.49 -6.22 16.32
N LEU A 75 -6.21 -6.47 16.07
CA LEU A 75 -5.12 -5.64 16.58
C LEU A 75 -5.08 -4.25 15.92
N ILE A 76 -5.30 -4.19 14.60
CA ILE A 76 -5.32 -2.92 13.87
C ILE A 76 -6.51 -2.05 14.29
N GLY A 77 -7.70 -2.64 14.46
CA GLY A 77 -8.89 -1.89 14.89
C GLY A 77 -8.77 -1.28 16.29
N GLY A 78 -8.10 -1.97 17.23
CA GLY A 78 -7.90 -1.50 18.60
C GLY A 78 -6.79 -0.45 18.73
N ALA A 79 -5.66 -0.63 18.05
CA ALA A 79 -4.54 0.31 18.08
C ALA A 79 -4.83 1.58 17.28
N ALA A 80 -5.53 1.47 16.15
CA ALA A 80 -5.80 2.62 15.29
C ALA A 80 -6.82 3.59 15.88
N ARG A 81 -7.81 3.10 16.65
CA ARG A 81 -8.78 3.95 17.36
C ARG A 81 -8.11 4.82 18.43
N LYS A 82 -6.94 4.41 18.93
CA LYS A 82 -6.21 5.09 20.00
C LYS A 82 -5.36 6.27 19.49
N ASN A 83 -5.01 6.30 18.19
CA ASN A 83 -4.14 7.33 17.61
C ASN A 83 -4.74 7.92 16.33
N GLY A 84 -5.67 8.87 16.48
CA GLY A 84 -6.26 9.62 15.37
C GLY A 84 -5.28 10.49 14.58
N ASN A 85 -4.03 10.65 15.06
CA ASN A 85 -2.98 11.42 14.40
C ASN A 85 -2.09 10.56 13.49
N GLN A 86 -2.57 9.37 13.11
CA GLN A 86 -1.93 8.45 12.18
C GLN A 86 -2.74 8.33 10.89
N VAL A 87 -2.03 8.02 9.80
CA VAL A 87 -2.60 7.67 8.51
C VAL A 87 -2.16 6.25 8.18
N TYR A 88 -3.11 5.47 7.69
CA TYR A 88 -2.96 4.07 7.38
C TYR A 88 -3.10 3.89 5.87
N VAL A 89 -2.22 3.10 5.28
CA VAL A 89 -2.38 2.58 3.92
C VAL A 89 -2.69 1.10 4.04
N ILE A 90 -3.92 0.76 3.71
CA ILE A 90 -4.42 -0.61 3.73
C ILE A 90 -4.13 -1.20 2.35
N ILE A 91 -3.45 -2.34 2.31
CA ILE A 91 -3.13 -3.05 1.07
C ILE A 91 -4.04 -4.27 1.00
N GLU A 92 -4.75 -4.39 -0.11
CA GLU A 92 -5.74 -5.41 -0.38
C GLU A 92 -5.42 -6.19 -1.65
N GLN A 93 -5.73 -7.48 -1.65
CA GLN A 93 -5.67 -8.35 -2.82
C GLN A 93 -6.92 -9.23 -2.81
N ASP A 94 -7.66 -9.27 -3.92
CA ASP A 94 -8.92 -10.03 -4.02
C ASP A 94 -9.90 -9.75 -2.86
N ASP A 95 -10.06 -8.45 -2.53
CA ASP A 95 -10.87 -7.95 -1.41
C ASP A 95 -10.42 -8.38 0.00
N GLN A 96 -9.24 -8.98 0.14
CA GLN A 96 -8.64 -9.34 1.42
C GLN A 96 -7.53 -8.36 1.80
N ILE A 97 -7.52 -7.85 3.04
CA ILE A 97 -6.38 -7.05 3.53
C ILE A 97 -5.20 -7.98 3.76
N ILE A 98 -4.14 -7.81 2.97
CA ILE A 98 -2.91 -8.58 3.07
C ILE A 98 -1.83 -7.86 3.89
N GLY A 99 -1.99 -6.55 4.12
CA GLY A 99 -1.05 -5.74 4.89
C GLY A 99 -1.58 -4.36 5.22
N THR A 100 -0.95 -3.70 6.19
CA THR A 100 -1.28 -2.32 6.55
C THR A 100 0.00 -1.58 6.91
N LEU A 101 0.20 -0.43 6.28
CA LEU A 101 1.32 0.46 6.57
C LEU A 101 0.78 1.61 7.42
N GLU A 102 1.50 1.98 8.47
CA GLU A 102 1.13 3.09 9.33
C GLU A 102 2.21 4.18 9.34
N ALA A 103 1.78 5.44 9.36
CA ALA A 103 2.67 6.57 9.56
C ALA A 103 1.94 7.72 10.26
N HIS A 104 2.67 8.77 10.62
CA HIS A 104 2.08 9.98 11.19
C HIS A 104 1.18 10.68 10.14
N ALA A 105 0.05 11.25 10.57
CA ALA A 105 -0.90 11.97 9.72
C ALA A 105 -0.27 13.09 8.86
N LYS A 106 0.86 13.69 9.28
CA LYS A 106 1.60 14.67 8.45
C LYS A 106 2.09 14.09 7.12
N LYS A 107 2.22 12.76 7.02
CA LYS A 107 2.63 12.02 5.83
C LYS A 107 1.45 11.64 4.93
N HIS A 108 0.26 12.22 5.12
CA HIS A 108 -0.91 11.94 4.27
C HIS A 108 -0.59 12.13 2.77
N ARG A 109 0.14 13.20 2.41
CA ARG A 109 0.58 13.40 1.01
C ARG A 109 1.49 12.28 0.49
N GLU A 110 2.39 11.77 1.33
CA GLU A 110 3.26 10.64 0.99
C GLU A 110 2.45 9.33 0.86
N ALA A 111 1.43 9.13 1.71
CA ALA A 111 0.52 7.99 1.64
C ALA A 111 -0.25 7.96 0.30
N HIS A 112 -0.79 9.10 -0.12
CA HIS A 112 -1.47 9.22 -1.42
C HIS A 112 -0.53 8.99 -2.59
N ALA A 113 0.69 9.54 -2.55
CA ALA A 113 1.70 9.30 -3.57
C ALA A 113 2.10 7.82 -3.64
N PHE A 114 2.21 7.15 -2.49
CA PHE A 114 2.49 5.73 -2.41
C PHE A 114 1.36 4.88 -3.01
N VAL A 115 0.10 5.18 -2.69
CA VAL A 115 -1.05 4.48 -3.28
C VAL A 115 -1.10 4.69 -4.78
N GLN A 116 -0.88 5.91 -5.27
CA GLN A 116 -0.83 6.19 -6.70
C GLN A 116 0.28 5.39 -7.40
N ALA A 117 1.47 5.30 -6.81
CA ALA A 117 2.57 4.50 -7.34
C ALA A 117 2.24 3.00 -7.33
N LEU A 118 1.59 2.49 -6.27
CA LEU A 118 1.16 1.10 -6.20
C LEU A 118 0.10 0.79 -7.24
N THR A 119 -0.92 1.64 -7.40
CA THR A 119 -1.96 1.47 -8.41
C THR A 119 -1.40 1.58 -9.83
N ALA A 120 -0.44 2.49 -10.07
CA ALA A 120 0.25 2.59 -11.35
C ALA A 120 1.05 1.31 -11.66
N SER A 121 1.78 0.79 -10.66
CA SER A 121 2.49 -0.49 -10.78
C SER A 121 1.55 -1.66 -11.01
N ALA A 122 0.45 -1.74 -10.27
CA ALA A 122 -0.51 -2.84 -10.33
C ALA A 122 -1.22 -2.95 -11.69
N ASN A 123 -1.45 -1.81 -12.34
CA ASN A 123 -2.11 -1.70 -13.65
C ASN A 123 -1.13 -1.58 -14.83
N ASP A 124 0.18 -1.67 -14.58
CA ASP A 124 1.18 -1.59 -15.63
C ASP A 124 1.04 -2.83 -16.55
N PRO A 125 0.90 -2.67 -17.87
CA PRO A 125 0.79 -3.80 -18.80
C PRO A 125 2.02 -4.73 -18.78
N ASP A 126 3.18 -4.22 -18.33
CA ASP A 126 4.41 -5.01 -18.20
C ASP A 126 4.47 -5.81 -16.88
N ASN A 127 3.47 -5.68 -15.99
CA ASN A 127 3.36 -6.41 -14.72
C ASN A 127 2.60 -7.74 -14.90
N THR A 128 3.30 -8.73 -15.45
CA THR A 128 2.77 -10.09 -15.73
C THR A 128 2.99 -11.08 -14.61
#